data_AF-A0A4Q5Z465-F1
#
_entry.id   AF-A0A4Q5Z465-F1
#
_cell.length_a   1.000
_cell.length_b   1.000
_cell.length_c   1.000
_cell.angle_alpha   90.00
_cell.angle_beta   90.00
_cell.angle_gamma   90.00
#
_symmetry.space_group_name_H-M   'P 1'
#
loop_
_entity.id
_entity.type
_entity.pdbx_description
1 polymer ?
#
loop_
_entity_poly.entity_id
_entity_poly.type
_entity_poly.pdbx_seq_one_letter_code
_entity_poly.pdbx_strand_id
1 'polypeptide(L)'
;MPPERPNAVAKLFYFSYQLTINQQVKPLLIQSVFQYKRRNIFSFTVLTCLILLFSSCKKEGTEAPAEGIPGTQISQPLITSLSLSEGVAGETLHLAGRGFGTSLSEVVVLVDTAQAKITSLTPEKISITLPDLTPGKKAIQVKVKGVGSNVKEFLQVGPSGEAGNSGYYLSRGNIELHYQSSTMGGLTTNYKTFLKGISDSIGSKLYRLRTVLPDAGTVDGAVMVNSNKTIYVGYKDGGMQTIEDIIKSDPNLVSFSMTGMPSSITMNAVPTLNSEVSFSAPIRIAYQIVMGTLTVTSDMTVTSSNGRVLAFEDVQTPGGAFTNCVKWSYHIKREDKGTAAFSAEEDITLWYAKGIGLVKSISTGNSGTTTTVLTDVKNKVD
;
A
#
# COMPACT_ATOMS: atom_id res chain seq x y z
N MET A 1 35.86 26.00 28.27
CA MET A 1 36.02 24.62 27.74
C MET A 1 34.89 24.39 26.74
N PRO A 2 35.18 24.14 25.46
CA PRO A 2 34.11 23.78 24.52
C PRO A 2 33.63 22.36 24.84
N PRO A 3 32.35 22.04 24.61
CA PRO A 3 31.83 20.70 24.85
C PRO A 3 32.50 19.72 23.88
N GLU A 4 33.04 18.62 24.42
CA GLU A 4 33.66 17.55 23.65
C GLU A 4 32.71 17.05 22.55
N ARG A 5 33.18 17.10 21.31
CA ARG A 5 32.50 16.44 20.19
C ARG A 5 32.54 14.93 20.47
N PRO A 6 31.40 14.21 20.44
CA PRO A 6 31.44 12.76 20.58
C PRO A 6 32.33 12.17 19.49
N ASN A 7 33.28 11.31 19.89
CA ASN A 7 34.34 10.83 19.00
C ASN A 7 33.76 10.00 17.84
N ALA A 8 34.45 10.00 16.69
CA ALA A 8 34.05 9.26 15.50
C ALA A 8 33.93 7.74 15.74
N VAL A 9 34.65 7.21 16.73
CA VAL A 9 34.60 5.80 17.16
C VAL A 9 33.24 5.46 17.78
N ALA A 10 32.61 6.36 18.54
CA ALA A 10 31.27 6.17 19.09
C ALA A 10 30.18 6.17 18.00
N LYS A 11 30.36 6.95 16.91
CA LYS A 11 29.48 6.91 15.74
C LYS A 11 29.65 5.63 14.91
N LEU A 12 30.85 5.05 14.88
CA LEU A 12 31.18 3.84 14.13
C LEU A 12 30.81 2.54 14.88
N PHE A 13 30.95 2.49 16.21
CA PHE A 13 30.38 1.39 17.02
C PHE A 13 28.84 1.40 16.95
N TYR A 14 28.24 2.59 16.91
CA TYR A 14 26.81 2.74 16.61
C TYR A 14 26.49 2.23 15.20
N PHE A 15 27.35 2.47 14.20
CA PHE A 15 27.17 1.99 12.82
C PHE A 15 27.21 0.45 12.68
N SER A 16 28.16 -0.24 13.33
CA SER A 16 28.20 -1.72 13.37
C SER A 16 26.98 -2.32 14.08
N TYR A 17 26.43 -1.61 15.08
CA TYR A 17 25.19 -1.98 15.75
C TYR A 17 23.93 -1.68 14.90
N GLN A 18 23.94 -0.58 14.13
CA GLN A 18 22.83 -0.14 13.25
C GLN A 18 22.70 -0.98 11.97
N LEU A 19 23.79 -1.56 11.44
CA LEU A 19 23.72 -2.49 10.30
C LEU A 19 22.97 -3.79 10.65
N THR A 20 22.99 -4.18 11.93
CA THR A 20 22.19 -5.30 12.45
C THR A 20 20.68 -4.97 12.52
N ILE A 21 20.33 -3.67 12.49
CA ILE A 21 18.99 -3.15 12.78
C ILE A 21 18.30 -2.58 11.52
N ASN A 22 18.99 -2.30 10.42
CA ASN A 22 18.42 -1.57 9.27
C ASN A 22 17.47 -2.36 8.33
N GLN A 23 16.93 -3.50 8.76
CA GLN A 23 15.64 -4.01 8.24
C GLN A 23 14.54 -4.12 9.30
N GLN A 24 14.77 -3.65 10.54
CA GLN A 24 13.76 -3.51 11.59
C GLN A 24 13.95 -2.19 12.32
N VAL A 25 13.08 -1.24 11.95
CA VAL A 25 12.90 0.09 12.52
C VAL A 25 13.17 0.16 14.04
N LYS A 26 13.97 1.16 14.46
CA LYS A 26 13.55 2.12 15.50
C LYS A 26 14.48 3.33 15.72
N PRO A 27 13.90 4.51 16.03
CA PRO A 27 14.61 5.61 16.66
C PRO A 27 14.60 5.44 18.19
N LEU A 28 15.77 5.45 18.81
CA LEU A 28 15.94 5.82 20.21
C LEU A 28 17.42 6.15 20.45
N LEU A 29 17.79 7.40 20.18
CA LEU A 29 18.76 8.20 20.95
C LEU A 29 18.72 9.66 20.44
N ILE A 30 17.59 10.33 20.65
CA ILE A 30 17.54 11.80 20.70
C ILE A 30 16.67 12.20 21.90
N GLN A 31 17.23 12.04 23.11
CA GLN A 31 16.73 12.74 24.29
C GLN A 31 17.77 13.68 24.93
N SER A 32 18.89 13.97 24.26
CA SER A 32 19.90 14.90 24.79
C SER A 32 20.27 16.08 23.89
N VAL A 33 19.60 16.32 22.75
CA VAL A 33 19.94 17.47 21.87
C VAL A 33 18.75 18.36 21.46
N PHE A 34 17.49 18.00 21.76
CA PHE A 34 16.32 18.84 21.47
C PHE A 34 15.67 19.48 22.71
N GLN A 35 16.49 19.94 23.66
CA GLN A 35 16.09 20.87 24.74
C GLN A 35 16.77 22.23 24.56
N TYR A 36 16.76 22.75 23.34
CA TYR A 36 17.06 24.17 23.12
C TYR A 36 16.11 24.75 22.09
N LYS A 37 15.28 25.67 22.58
CA LYS A 37 14.42 26.60 21.83
C LYS A 37 12.98 26.14 21.51
N ARG A 38 12.17 25.96 22.56
CA ARG A 38 10.78 26.42 22.52
C ARG A 38 10.41 27.06 23.87
N ARG A 39 10.52 28.39 23.93
CA ARG A 39 10.11 29.22 25.06
C ARG A 39 9.04 30.21 24.57
N ASN A 40 7.88 30.18 25.24
CA ASN A 40 6.76 31.14 25.21
C ASN A 40 5.98 31.20 23.88
N ILE A 41 4.64 31.24 23.85
CA ILE A 41 3.75 32.19 24.51
C ILE A 41 2.42 31.51 24.89
N PHE A 42 1.98 31.79 26.12
CA PHE A 42 0.63 31.55 26.65
C PHE A 42 -0.11 32.91 26.69
N SER A 43 -1.45 32.86 26.68
CA SER A 43 -2.40 33.94 27.00
C SER A 43 -2.86 34.83 25.85
N PHE A 44 -4.13 34.68 25.44
CA PHE A 44 -5.14 35.70 25.73
C PHE A 44 -6.55 35.11 25.59
N THR A 45 -7.29 35.25 26.70
CA THR A 45 -8.70 34.94 26.92
C THR A 45 -9.59 36.03 26.26
N VAL A 46 -10.89 35.74 26.07
CA VAL A 46 -12.07 36.65 26.24
C VAL A 46 -13.02 36.87 25.04
N LEU A 47 -14.33 36.62 25.33
CA LEU A 47 -15.60 37.24 24.88
C LEU A 47 -16.28 36.91 23.53
N THR A 48 -17.35 36.10 23.65
CA THR A 48 -18.78 36.38 23.34
C THR A 48 -19.22 37.41 22.29
N CYS A 49 -20.14 36.97 21.41
CA CYS A 49 -21.43 37.60 21.03
C CYS A 49 -22.16 36.58 20.12
N LEU A 50 -23.18 35.81 20.56
CA LEU A 50 -24.62 36.12 20.69
C LEU A 50 -25.22 37.05 19.61
N ILE A 51 -26.40 36.60 19.11
CA ILE A 51 -27.49 37.28 18.36
C ILE A 51 -27.20 37.60 16.87
N LEU A 52 -28.06 37.38 15.85
CA LEU A 52 -29.51 37.17 15.72
C LEU A 52 -29.87 36.26 14.52
N LEU A 53 -30.97 35.53 14.74
CA LEU A 53 -31.99 35.07 13.80
C LEU A 53 -32.42 36.13 12.76
N PHE A 54 -32.57 35.73 11.49
CA PHE A 54 -33.69 36.18 10.66
C PHE A 54 -34.27 35.03 9.82
N SER A 55 -35.52 34.70 10.14
CA SER A 55 -36.46 33.99 9.29
C SER A 55 -36.72 34.77 7.99
N SER A 56 -36.92 34.06 6.88
CA SER A 56 -37.91 34.50 5.89
C SER A 56 -38.56 33.30 5.21
N CYS A 57 -39.86 33.18 5.49
CA CYS A 57 -40.79 32.26 4.88
C CYS A 57 -41.57 33.05 3.82
N LYS A 58 -41.75 32.50 2.61
CA LYS A 58 -42.79 33.00 1.69
C LYS A 58 -43.34 31.88 0.82
N LYS A 59 -44.52 31.38 1.22
CA LYS A 59 -45.62 30.88 0.37
C LYS A 59 -46.38 32.13 -0.14
N GLU A 60 -47.15 32.16 -1.23
CA GLU A 60 -48.05 31.20 -1.87
C GLU A 60 -48.44 31.74 -3.25
N GLY A 61 -48.99 30.90 -4.14
CA GLY A 61 -49.57 31.35 -5.41
C GLY A 61 -50.12 30.18 -6.23
N THR A 62 -51.40 29.87 -6.02
CA THR A 62 -52.22 28.89 -6.76
C THR A 62 -52.77 29.53 -8.03
N GLU A 63 -52.63 28.86 -9.17
CA GLU A 63 -53.60 28.93 -10.28
C GLU A 63 -53.41 27.71 -11.20
N ALA A 64 -54.49 26.94 -11.36
CA ALA A 64 -54.80 26.02 -12.46
C ALA A 64 -56.18 26.47 -12.98
N PRO A 65 -56.60 26.24 -14.24
CA PRO A 65 -56.32 25.03 -15.01
C PRO A 65 -56.13 25.20 -16.54
N ALA A 66 -55.51 24.21 -17.18
CA ALA A 66 -55.86 23.84 -18.55
C ALA A 66 -55.53 22.35 -18.77
N GLU A 67 -56.57 21.59 -19.05
CA GLU A 67 -56.53 20.16 -19.31
C GLU A 67 -55.73 19.84 -20.58
N GLY A 68 -54.77 18.93 -20.43
CA GLY A 68 -54.11 18.24 -21.53
C GLY A 68 -53.69 16.87 -21.02
N ILE A 69 -54.30 15.82 -21.54
CA ILE A 69 -54.06 14.43 -21.14
C ILE A 69 -52.56 14.11 -21.34
N PRO A 70 -51.76 13.85 -20.28
CA PRO A 70 -50.39 13.39 -20.48
C PRO A 70 -50.45 11.89 -20.71
N GLY A 71 -50.34 11.49 -21.98
CA GLY A 71 -49.86 10.15 -22.29
C GLY A 71 -48.50 9.97 -21.63
N THR A 72 -48.38 9.00 -20.74
CA THR A 72 -47.15 8.66 -20.01
C THR A 72 -46.03 8.34 -20.99
N GLN A 73 -45.26 9.35 -21.43
CA GLN A 73 -44.00 9.13 -22.12
C GLN A 73 -43.03 8.51 -21.11
N ILE A 74 -42.82 7.21 -21.22
CA ILE A 74 -41.77 6.53 -20.46
C ILE A 74 -40.45 6.89 -21.13
N SER A 75 -39.81 7.97 -20.69
CA SER A 75 -38.47 8.32 -21.13
C SER A 75 -37.52 7.19 -20.73
N GLN A 76 -36.83 6.61 -21.72
CA GLN A 76 -35.88 5.55 -21.45
C GLN A 76 -34.83 6.02 -20.42
N PRO A 77 -34.61 5.26 -19.33
CA PRO A 77 -33.57 5.62 -18.35
C PRO A 77 -32.19 5.61 -19.02
N LEU A 78 -31.29 6.49 -18.59
CA LEU A 78 -29.96 6.62 -19.17
C LEU A 78 -28.90 6.66 -18.07
N ILE A 79 -27.92 5.77 -18.13
CA ILE A 79 -26.71 5.78 -17.30
C ILE A 79 -25.63 6.59 -18.02
N THR A 80 -25.20 7.70 -17.41
CA THR A 80 -24.14 8.57 -17.96
C THR A 80 -22.76 8.10 -17.48
N SER A 81 -22.61 7.80 -16.18
CA SER A 81 -21.35 7.36 -15.59
C SER A 81 -21.53 6.39 -14.41
N LEU A 82 -20.45 5.69 -14.10
CA LEU A 82 -20.28 4.87 -12.91
C LEU A 82 -19.20 5.51 -12.03
N SER A 83 -19.35 5.49 -10.71
CA SER A 83 -18.31 6.01 -9.80
C SER A 83 -17.03 5.17 -9.82
N LEU A 84 -17.14 3.90 -10.19
CA LEU A 84 -16.03 2.96 -10.31
C LEU A 84 -16.15 2.20 -11.63
N SER A 85 -15.01 1.91 -12.27
CA SER A 85 -14.96 1.01 -13.44
C SER A 85 -14.74 -0.46 -13.06
N GLU A 86 -14.33 -0.72 -11.81
CA GLU A 86 -14.09 -2.04 -11.25
C GLU A 86 -14.44 -2.07 -9.75
N GLY A 87 -14.73 -3.24 -9.18
CA GLY A 87 -15.05 -3.35 -7.74
C GLY A 87 -15.46 -4.75 -7.31
N VAL A 88 -15.44 -5.00 -6.00
CA VAL A 88 -15.70 -6.31 -5.39
C VAL A 88 -17.15 -6.50 -4.95
N ALA A 89 -17.56 -7.75 -4.75
CA ALA A 89 -18.84 -8.06 -4.12
C ALA A 89 -18.98 -7.32 -2.77
N GLY A 90 -20.15 -6.74 -2.51
CA GLY A 90 -20.42 -5.96 -1.30
C GLY A 90 -20.00 -4.48 -1.35
N GLU A 91 -19.19 -4.07 -2.33
CA GLU A 91 -18.80 -2.67 -2.50
C GLU A 91 -19.97 -1.82 -3.02
N THR A 92 -19.96 -0.52 -2.67
CA THR A 92 -21.01 0.41 -3.11
C THR A 92 -20.63 1.03 -4.45
N LEU A 93 -21.46 0.84 -5.46
CA LEU A 93 -21.33 1.47 -6.77
C LEU A 93 -22.40 2.56 -6.94
N HIS A 94 -21.99 3.74 -7.39
CA HIS A 94 -22.92 4.81 -7.75
C HIS A 94 -23.09 4.92 -9.26
N LEU A 95 -24.33 4.94 -9.70
CA LEU A 95 -24.74 5.15 -11.09
C LEU A 95 -25.28 6.57 -11.18
N ALA A 96 -24.70 7.40 -12.04
CA ALA A 96 -25.25 8.70 -12.39
C ALA A 96 -25.99 8.61 -13.72
N GLY A 97 -27.06 9.39 -13.87
CA GLY A 97 -27.91 9.31 -15.04
C GLY A 97 -29.15 10.18 -14.97
N ARG A 98 -30.19 9.77 -15.70
CA ARG A 98 -31.51 10.41 -15.70
C ARG A 98 -32.60 9.39 -15.96
N GLY A 99 -33.82 9.72 -15.53
CA GLY A 99 -35.01 8.88 -15.75
C GLY A 99 -35.09 7.67 -14.83
N PHE A 100 -34.38 7.67 -13.69
CA PHE A 100 -34.43 6.56 -12.72
C PHE A 100 -35.71 6.54 -11.88
N GLY A 101 -36.47 7.63 -11.87
CA GLY A 101 -37.66 7.76 -11.04
C GLY A 101 -37.34 7.91 -9.56
N THR A 102 -38.36 7.75 -8.73
CA THR A 102 -38.28 7.93 -7.27
C THR A 102 -38.82 6.73 -6.48
N SER A 103 -39.53 5.81 -7.14
CA SER A 103 -40.16 4.66 -6.48
C SER A 103 -39.28 3.41 -6.59
N LEU A 104 -38.76 2.93 -5.45
CA LEU A 104 -37.93 1.72 -5.40
C LEU A 104 -38.65 0.46 -5.93
N SER A 105 -39.98 0.39 -5.80
CA SER A 105 -40.76 -0.76 -6.29
C SER A 105 -40.81 -0.85 -7.82
N GLU A 106 -40.45 0.23 -8.52
CA GLU A 106 -40.51 0.33 -9.98
C GLU A 106 -39.12 0.22 -10.63
N VAL A 107 -38.04 0.19 -9.83
CA VAL A 107 -36.65 0.26 -10.27
C VAL A 107 -35.90 -1.01 -9.93
N VAL A 108 -35.27 -1.60 -10.93
CA VAL A 108 -34.42 -2.77 -10.79
C VAL A 108 -33.06 -2.46 -11.42
N VAL A 109 -31.97 -2.72 -10.70
CA VAL A 109 -30.62 -2.66 -11.25
C VAL A 109 -30.10 -4.07 -11.43
N LEU A 110 -29.67 -4.39 -12.65
CA LEU A 110 -29.10 -5.67 -13.02
C LEU A 110 -27.59 -5.53 -13.23
N VAL A 111 -26.84 -6.47 -12.68
CA VAL A 111 -25.43 -6.74 -13.00
C VAL A 111 -25.40 -8.12 -13.67
N ASP A 112 -25.22 -8.13 -14.99
CA ASP A 112 -25.59 -9.24 -15.88
C ASP A 112 -27.04 -9.70 -15.66
N THR A 113 -27.22 -10.87 -15.06
CA THR A 113 -28.52 -11.49 -14.77
C THR A 113 -28.93 -11.33 -13.30
N ALA A 114 -28.03 -10.86 -12.43
CA ALA A 114 -28.28 -10.75 -11.01
C ALA A 114 -28.82 -9.36 -10.62
N GLN A 115 -29.84 -9.33 -9.77
CA GLN A 115 -30.39 -8.09 -9.24
C GLN A 115 -29.51 -7.56 -8.10
N ALA A 116 -28.99 -6.35 -8.27
CA ALA A 116 -28.25 -5.65 -7.23
C ALA A 116 -29.18 -5.02 -6.20
N LYS A 117 -28.72 -4.95 -4.94
CA LYS A 117 -29.47 -4.30 -3.86
C LYS A 117 -29.31 -2.78 -3.99
N ILE A 118 -30.41 -2.06 -4.18
CA ILE A 118 -30.42 -0.58 -4.19
C ILE A 118 -30.35 -0.07 -2.74
N THR A 119 -29.36 0.78 -2.45
CA THR A 119 -29.17 1.43 -1.14
C THR A 119 -29.66 2.87 -1.12
N SER A 120 -29.70 3.56 -2.27
CA SER A 120 -30.33 4.87 -2.41
C SER A 120 -30.82 5.09 -3.85
N LEU A 121 -31.93 5.82 -4.02
CA LEU A 121 -32.50 6.16 -5.32
C LEU A 121 -32.91 7.63 -5.35
N THR A 122 -32.46 8.34 -6.39
CA THR A 122 -32.98 9.65 -6.82
C THR A 122 -33.21 9.61 -8.33
N PRO A 123 -33.91 10.60 -8.93
CA PRO A 123 -34.14 10.64 -10.38
C PRO A 123 -32.87 10.60 -11.25
N GLU A 124 -31.71 10.99 -10.67
CA GLU A 124 -30.43 11.15 -11.36
C GLU A 124 -29.30 10.27 -10.80
N LYS A 125 -29.52 9.60 -9.65
CA LYS A 125 -28.50 8.78 -9.00
C LYS A 125 -29.09 7.51 -8.39
N ILE A 126 -28.43 6.38 -8.61
CA ILE A 126 -28.69 5.13 -7.89
C ILE A 126 -27.42 4.70 -7.17
N SER A 127 -27.52 4.29 -5.92
CA SER A 127 -26.45 3.59 -5.22
C SER A 127 -26.86 2.14 -5.06
N ILE A 128 -25.97 1.22 -5.37
CA ILE A 128 -26.18 -0.23 -5.22
C ILE A 128 -25.07 -0.86 -4.41
N THR A 129 -25.38 -1.98 -3.77
CA THR A 129 -24.38 -2.95 -3.30
C THR A 129 -24.14 -3.97 -4.42
N LEU A 130 -22.87 -4.14 -4.82
CA LEU A 130 -22.51 -5.12 -5.85
C LEU A 130 -22.84 -6.55 -5.38
N PRO A 131 -23.61 -7.34 -6.17
CA PRO A 131 -23.93 -8.72 -5.83
C PRO A 131 -22.68 -9.60 -5.90
N ASP A 132 -22.69 -10.74 -5.21
CA ASP A 132 -21.60 -11.71 -5.31
C ASP A 132 -21.72 -12.51 -6.61
N LEU A 133 -20.89 -12.18 -7.59
CA LEU A 133 -20.83 -12.83 -8.90
C LEU A 133 -19.41 -13.25 -9.22
N THR A 134 -19.30 -14.19 -10.15
CA THR A 134 -18.00 -14.60 -10.66
C THR A 134 -17.22 -13.41 -11.23
N PRO A 135 -15.91 -13.36 -10.99
CA PRO A 135 -14.96 -12.52 -11.72
C PRO A 135 -15.29 -12.28 -13.19
N GLY A 136 -15.33 -11.03 -13.65
CA GLY A 136 -15.47 -10.75 -15.09
C GLY A 136 -15.92 -9.35 -15.44
N LYS A 137 -15.85 -9.02 -16.74
CA LYS A 137 -16.64 -7.91 -17.29
C LYS A 137 -18.13 -8.23 -17.11
N LYS A 138 -18.88 -7.27 -16.57
CA LYS A 138 -20.30 -7.32 -16.27
C LYS A 138 -21.03 -6.22 -17.02
N ALA A 139 -22.22 -6.52 -17.49
CA ALA A 139 -23.15 -5.55 -18.06
C ALA A 139 -24.04 -4.97 -16.95
N ILE A 140 -23.98 -3.65 -16.75
CA ILE A 140 -24.88 -2.95 -15.83
C ILE A 140 -26.02 -2.32 -16.62
N GLN A 141 -27.25 -2.62 -16.21
CA GLN A 141 -28.48 -2.05 -16.77
C GLN A 141 -29.46 -1.67 -15.67
N VAL A 142 -30.12 -0.51 -15.82
CA VAL A 142 -31.25 -0.09 -14.98
C VAL A 142 -32.54 -0.34 -15.74
N LYS A 143 -33.55 -0.95 -15.08
CA LYS A 143 -34.91 -1.08 -15.59
C LYS A 143 -35.86 -0.28 -14.73
N VAL A 144 -36.66 0.60 -15.36
CA VAL A 144 -37.70 1.40 -14.70
C VAL A 144 -39.04 1.04 -15.34
N LYS A 145 -39.98 0.51 -14.54
CA LYS A 145 -41.27 -0.01 -15.06
C LYS A 145 -41.13 -1.00 -16.23
N GLY A 146 -40.06 -1.79 -16.21
CA GLY A 146 -39.72 -2.75 -17.27
C GLY A 146 -38.95 -2.17 -18.47
N VAL A 147 -38.81 -0.84 -18.58
CA VAL A 147 -38.03 -0.20 -19.66
C VAL A 147 -36.55 -0.12 -19.26
N GLY A 148 -35.68 -0.75 -20.06
CA GLY A 148 -34.24 -0.83 -19.80
C GLY A 148 -33.43 0.37 -20.30
N SER A 149 -32.36 0.71 -19.58
CA SER A 149 -31.39 1.72 -19.98
C SER A 149 -30.40 1.22 -21.03
N ASN A 150 -29.48 2.10 -21.45
CA ASN A 150 -28.21 1.68 -22.01
C ASN A 150 -27.42 0.77 -21.04
N VAL A 151 -26.50 -0.01 -21.60
CA VAL A 151 -25.60 -0.87 -20.84
C VAL A 151 -24.29 -0.13 -20.59
N LYS A 152 -23.76 -0.24 -19.36
CA LYS A 152 -22.38 0.13 -19.03
C LYS A 152 -21.59 -1.13 -18.67
N GLU A 153 -20.37 -1.24 -19.20
CA GLU A 153 -19.44 -2.28 -18.75
C GLU A 153 -18.87 -1.92 -17.38
N PHE A 154 -18.74 -2.92 -16.52
CA PHE A 154 -18.11 -2.84 -15.20
C PHE A 154 -17.26 -4.08 -14.98
N LEU A 155 -16.06 -3.95 -14.42
CA LEU A 155 -15.20 -5.09 -14.13
C LEU A 155 -15.43 -5.57 -12.69
N GLN A 156 -16.21 -6.64 -12.53
CA GLN A 156 -16.34 -7.26 -11.22
C GLN A 156 -15.10 -8.04 -10.89
N VAL A 157 -14.49 -7.63 -9.78
CA VAL A 157 -13.35 -8.30 -9.17
C VAL A 157 -13.85 -9.18 -8.02
N GLY A 158 -13.32 -10.40 -7.86
CA GLY A 158 -13.71 -11.30 -6.79
C GLY A 158 -13.36 -10.68 -5.43
N PRO A 159 -13.82 -11.25 -4.31
CA PRO A 159 -13.36 -10.84 -2.98
C PRO A 159 -11.83 -10.80 -2.86
N SER A 160 -11.14 -11.52 -3.76
CA SER A 160 -9.69 -11.58 -4.02
C SER A 160 -9.16 -10.92 -5.32
N GLY A 161 -9.93 -10.10 -6.04
CA GLY A 161 -9.38 -9.36 -7.20
C GLY A 161 -9.46 -10.01 -8.59
N GLU A 162 -10.29 -11.02 -8.85
CA GLU A 162 -10.41 -11.57 -10.23
C GLU A 162 -11.67 -10.98 -10.89
N ALA A 163 -11.72 -10.32 -12.03
CA ALA A 163 -11.14 -10.76 -13.29
C ALA A 163 -10.10 -9.80 -13.83
N GLY A 164 -8.98 -10.41 -14.21
CA GLY A 164 -7.86 -9.72 -14.80
C GLY A 164 -6.57 -10.02 -14.06
N ASN A 165 -6.22 -11.30 -13.88
CA ASN A 165 -4.84 -11.71 -13.68
C ASN A 165 -4.07 -10.90 -12.60
N SER A 166 -4.75 -10.48 -11.51
CA SER A 166 -4.08 -9.73 -10.45
C SER A 166 -3.19 -10.72 -9.72
N GLY A 167 -1.88 -10.63 -9.97
CA GLY A 167 -0.92 -11.49 -9.31
C GLY A 167 -0.85 -11.19 -7.81
N TYR A 168 0.10 -11.85 -7.15
CA TYR A 168 0.32 -11.70 -5.72
C TYR A 168 1.00 -10.38 -5.36
N TYR A 169 0.51 -9.23 -5.83
CA TYR A 169 1.09 -7.91 -5.62
C TYR A 169 -0.01 -6.85 -5.49
N LEU A 170 0.32 -5.67 -4.94
CA LEU A 170 -0.63 -4.56 -4.86
C LEU A 170 -0.92 -4.01 -6.28
N SER A 171 -2.15 -4.21 -6.75
CA SER A 171 -2.59 -3.75 -8.07
C SER A 171 -3.66 -2.65 -8.02
N ARG A 172 -4.25 -2.38 -6.84
CA ARG A 172 -5.37 -1.45 -6.65
C ARG A 172 -4.89 -0.03 -6.36
N GLY A 173 -5.11 0.89 -7.30
CA GLY A 173 -4.57 2.25 -7.24
C GLY A 173 -5.15 3.14 -6.13
N ASN A 174 -6.36 2.82 -5.69
CA ASN A 174 -7.18 3.60 -4.76
C ASN A 174 -7.06 3.16 -3.30
N ILE A 175 -6.12 2.27 -2.94
CA ILE A 175 -5.97 1.80 -1.56
C ILE A 175 -4.59 2.11 -0.95
N GLU A 176 -4.58 2.22 0.38
CA GLU A 176 -3.39 2.21 1.23
C GLU A 176 -3.43 0.98 2.14
N LEU A 177 -2.33 0.25 2.18
CA LEU A 177 -2.13 -0.91 3.04
C LEU A 177 -1.38 -0.48 4.30
N HIS A 178 -1.94 -0.72 5.47
CA HIS A 178 -1.32 -0.37 6.75
C HIS A 178 -0.78 -1.60 7.44
N TYR A 179 0.48 -1.55 7.86
CA TYR A 179 1.18 -2.67 8.48
C TYR A 179 1.63 -2.33 9.88
N GLN A 180 1.76 -3.38 10.69
CA GLN A 180 2.46 -3.35 11.96
C GLN A 180 3.53 -4.44 11.98
N SER A 181 4.78 -4.05 12.19
CA SER A 181 5.90 -4.94 12.49
C SER A 181 6.16 -4.95 13.99
N SER A 182 6.30 -6.13 14.57
CA SER A 182 6.62 -6.33 15.99
C SER A 182 7.78 -7.31 16.17
N THR A 183 8.82 -6.88 16.87
CA THR A 183 9.97 -7.72 17.23
C THR A 183 9.83 -8.24 18.66
N MET A 184 10.34 -9.45 18.89
CA MET A 184 10.53 -10.02 20.22
C MET A 184 11.29 -9.01 21.11
N GLY A 185 10.63 -8.51 22.16
CA GLY A 185 11.11 -7.35 22.95
C GLY A 185 10.17 -6.14 22.95
N GLY A 186 9.01 -6.22 22.31
CA GLY A 186 7.93 -5.23 22.40
C GLY A 186 8.14 -4.00 21.50
N LEU A 187 9.10 -4.06 20.59
CA LEU A 187 9.34 -2.99 19.64
C LEU A 187 8.34 -3.12 18.48
N THR A 188 7.42 -2.17 18.40
CA THR A 188 6.43 -2.09 17.33
C THR A 188 6.66 -0.89 16.44
N THR A 189 6.48 -1.10 15.13
CA THR A 189 6.53 -0.08 14.10
C THR A 189 5.34 -0.20 13.18
N ASN A 190 4.67 0.92 12.94
CA ASN A 190 3.59 0.99 11.96
C ASN A 190 4.10 1.67 10.69
N TYR A 191 3.66 1.21 9.53
CA TYR A 191 3.98 1.83 8.25
C TYR A 191 2.86 1.61 7.25
N LYS A 192 2.87 2.36 6.14
CA LYS A 192 1.88 2.16 5.08
C LYS A 192 2.52 2.03 3.71
N THR A 193 1.89 1.28 2.82
CA THR A 193 2.31 1.11 1.43
C THR A 193 1.13 1.38 0.50
N PHE A 194 1.38 2.09 -0.60
CA PHE A 194 0.36 2.38 -1.61
C PHE A 194 0.96 2.50 -3.01
N LEU A 195 0.12 2.41 -4.04
CA LEU A 195 0.55 2.65 -5.42
C LEU A 195 0.77 4.14 -5.67
N LYS A 196 1.96 4.49 -6.14
CA LYS A 196 2.32 5.82 -6.64
C LYS A 196 1.90 6.02 -8.09
N GLY A 197 1.88 4.94 -8.87
CA GLY A 197 1.44 4.97 -10.26
C GLY A 197 1.63 3.64 -10.96
N ILE A 198 0.97 3.50 -12.10
CA ILE A 198 1.05 2.31 -12.96
C ILE A 198 1.51 2.79 -14.33
N SER A 199 2.45 2.05 -14.93
CA SER A 199 2.81 2.23 -16.34
C SER A 199 2.60 0.92 -17.07
N ASP A 200 2.10 1.02 -18.29
CA ASP A 200 1.87 -0.11 -19.18
C ASP A 200 2.80 0.00 -20.39
N SER A 201 3.27 -1.14 -20.86
CA SER A 201 4.12 -1.29 -22.03
C SER A 201 3.76 -2.61 -22.71
N ILE A 202 4.05 -2.74 -24.01
CA ILE A 202 3.68 -3.95 -24.77
C ILE A 202 4.26 -5.19 -24.07
N GLY A 203 3.37 -5.99 -23.47
CA GLY A 203 3.71 -7.23 -22.79
C GLY A 203 4.19 -7.09 -21.34
N SER A 204 4.19 -5.91 -20.72
CA SER A 204 4.62 -5.74 -19.31
C SER A 204 3.96 -4.55 -18.61
N LYS A 205 3.55 -4.76 -17.36
CA LYS A 205 3.04 -3.72 -16.45
C LYS A 205 4.04 -3.42 -15.34
N LEU A 206 4.19 -2.15 -15.02
CA LEU A 206 5.04 -1.64 -13.94
C LEU A 206 4.18 -0.92 -12.90
N TYR A 207 4.15 -1.47 -11.69
CA TYR A 207 3.46 -0.91 -10.53
C TYR A 207 4.49 -0.23 -9.63
N ARG A 208 4.44 1.09 -9.49
CA ARG A 208 5.34 1.84 -8.60
C ARG A 208 4.71 1.94 -7.23
N LEU A 209 5.41 1.45 -6.22
CA LEU A 209 4.98 1.43 -4.83
C LEU A 209 5.70 2.51 -4.04
N ARG A 210 5.02 3.04 -3.03
CA ARG A 210 5.61 3.90 -2.02
C ARG A 210 5.26 3.37 -0.65
N THR A 211 6.27 3.21 0.19
CA THR A 211 6.14 2.90 1.60
C THR A 211 6.51 4.13 2.42
N VAL A 212 5.69 4.46 3.42
CA VAL A 212 5.93 5.56 4.35
C VAL A 212 6.20 4.96 5.72
N LEU A 213 7.41 5.19 6.22
CA LEU A 213 7.89 4.83 7.54
C LEU A 213 7.86 6.10 8.39
N PRO A 214 7.17 6.14 9.55
CA PRO A 214 7.03 7.35 10.37
C PRO A 214 8.36 8.04 10.69
N ASP A 215 9.41 7.24 10.96
CA ASP A 215 10.69 7.74 11.45
C ASP A 215 11.84 7.65 10.41
N ALA A 216 11.61 6.96 9.29
CA ALA A 216 12.64 6.68 8.27
C ALA A 216 12.31 7.27 6.90
N GLY A 217 11.22 8.05 6.79
CA GLY A 217 10.82 8.71 5.55
C GLY A 217 10.12 7.77 4.59
N THR A 218 10.42 7.92 3.29
CA THR A 218 9.74 7.16 2.23
C THR A 218 10.67 6.24 1.49
N VAL A 219 10.17 5.04 1.18
CA VAL A 219 10.85 4.04 0.37
C VAL A 219 10.03 3.82 -0.91
N ASP A 220 10.63 4.09 -2.06
CA ASP A 220 10.02 3.77 -3.35
C ASP A 220 10.46 2.35 -3.77
N GLY A 221 9.52 1.58 -4.31
CA GLY A 221 9.73 0.23 -4.83
C GLY A 221 8.96 0.03 -6.13
N ALA A 222 9.12 -1.11 -6.77
CA ALA A 222 8.31 -1.46 -7.93
C ALA A 222 7.98 -2.94 -8.01
N VAL A 223 6.89 -3.26 -8.70
CA VAL A 223 6.58 -4.60 -9.17
C VAL A 223 6.44 -4.56 -10.67
N MET A 224 7.27 -5.32 -11.38
CA MET A 224 7.16 -5.53 -12.82
C MET A 224 6.49 -6.87 -13.08
N VAL A 225 5.54 -6.89 -14.00
CA VAL A 225 4.74 -8.08 -14.28
C VAL A 225 4.65 -8.25 -15.77
N ASN A 226 4.98 -9.44 -16.26
CA ASN A 226 4.70 -9.87 -17.63
C ASN A 226 3.98 -11.21 -17.62
N SER A 227 3.77 -11.82 -18.79
CA SER A 227 3.05 -13.10 -18.90
C SER A 227 3.66 -14.24 -18.07
N ASN A 228 4.96 -14.16 -17.77
CA ASN A 228 5.72 -15.28 -17.22
C ASN A 228 6.21 -15.01 -15.80
N LYS A 229 6.49 -13.75 -15.45
CA LYS A 229 7.20 -13.38 -14.22
C LYS A 229 6.54 -12.20 -13.50
N THR A 230 6.63 -12.27 -12.17
CA THR A 230 6.47 -11.13 -11.26
C THR A 230 7.83 -10.82 -10.66
N ILE A 231 8.28 -9.59 -10.79
CA ILE A 231 9.58 -9.12 -10.32
C ILE A 231 9.36 -7.98 -9.33
N TYR A 232 9.65 -8.22 -8.06
CA TYR A 232 9.70 -7.18 -7.03
C TYR A 232 11.06 -6.51 -7.09
N VAL A 233 11.08 -5.20 -7.19
CA VAL A 233 12.30 -4.39 -7.30
C VAL A 233 12.40 -3.51 -6.07
N GLY A 234 13.48 -3.72 -5.32
CA GLY A 234 13.91 -2.83 -4.24
C GLY A 234 14.86 -1.78 -4.81
N TYR A 235 14.46 -0.52 -4.77
CA TYR A 235 15.39 0.57 -5.01
C TYR A 235 16.19 0.88 -3.74
N LYS A 236 17.25 1.65 -3.92
CA LYS A 236 17.95 2.26 -2.80
C LYS A 236 16.95 3.11 -2.03
N ASP A 237 16.63 2.70 -0.82
CA ASP A 237 15.65 3.38 0.01
C ASP A 237 16.24 4.64 0.65
N GLY A 238 15.38 5.45 1.28
CA GLY A 238 15.82 6.66 1.99
C GLY A 238 16.87 6.36 3.08
N GLY A 239 16.80 5.19 3.72
CA GLY A 239 17.77 4.76 4.72
C GLY A 239 19.15 4.51 4.11
N MET A 240 19.23 3.71 3.04
CA MET A 240 20.46 3.42 2.31
C MET A 240 21.04 4.66 1.63
N GLN A 241 20.20 5.58 1.16
CA GLN A 241 20.64 6.91 0.69
C GLN A 241 21.23 7.72 1.81
N THR A 242 20.55 7.81 2.95
CA THR A 242 21.08 8.49 4.13
C THR A 242 22.41 7.89 4.57
N ILE A 243 22.55 6.56 4.57
CA ILE A 243 23.81 5.87 4.90
C ILE A 243 24.91 6.23 3.91
N GLU A 244 24.63 6.15 2.61
CA GLU A 244 25.60 6.53 1.58
C GLU A 244 26.00 7.99 1.71
N ASP A 245 25.05 8.90 1.94
CA ASP A 245 25.30 10.33 2.10
C ASP A 245 26.15 10.60 3.35
N ILE A 246 25.85 9.93 4.47
CA ILE A 246 26.65 10.01 5.71
C ILE A 246 28.08 9.56 5.45
N ILE A 247 28.27 8.38 4.84
CA ILE A 247 29.62 7.85 4.57
C ILE A 247 30.38 8.76 3.61
N LYS A 248 29.73 9.21 2.53
CA LYS A 248 30.32 10.12 1.53
C LYS A 248 30.60 11.52 2.06
N SER A 249 29.92 11.93 3.13
CA SER A 249 30.19 13.21 3.79
C SER A 249 31.39 13.19 4.73
N ASP A 250 31.97 12.02 5.04
CA ASP A 250 33.13 11.93 5.92
C ASP A 250 34.39 12.46 5.20
N PRO A 251 35.07 13.50 5.73
CA PRO A 251 36.27 14.05 5.10
C PRO A 251 37.46 13.07 5.06
N ASN A 252 37.39 11.99 5.83
CA ASN A 252 38.42 10.95 5.91
C ASN A 252 38.11 9.73 5.04
N LEU A 253 37.06 9.78 4.22
CA LEU A 253 36.70 8.70 3.32
C LEU A 253 37.78 8.51 2.24
N VAL A 254 38.36 7.32 2.18
CA VAL A 254 39.33 6.91 1.16
C VAL A 254 38.64 6.23 -0.01
N SER A 255 37.69 5.34 0.28
CA SER A 255 36.93 4.65 -0.75
C SER A 255 35.53 4.31 -0.28
N PHE A 256 34.59 4.31 -1.22
CA PHE A 256 33.23 3.84 -1.03
C PHE A 256 32.77 3.16 -2.32
N SER A 257 32.14 2.00 -2.18
CA SER A 257 31.47 1.32 -3.28
C SER A 257 30.19 0.65 -2.79
N MET A 258 29.18 0.67 -3.64
CA MET A 258 27.93 -0.04 -3.42
C MET A 258 27.50 -0.71 -4.71
N THR A 259 27.29 -2.03 -4.68
CA THR A 259 26.89 -2.84 -5.84
C THR A 259 25.71 -3.74 -5.51
N GLY A 260 25.06 -4.32 -6.53
CA GLY A 260 23.92 -5.22 -6.35
C GLY A 260 22.56 -4.51 -6.23
N MET A 261 22.51 -3.21 -6.55
CA MET A 261 21.28 -2.41 -6.58
C MET A 261 20.93 -2.00 -8.04
N PRO A 262 19.64 -1.91 -8.41
CA PRO A 262 18.48 -2.29 -7.59
C PRO A 262 18.44 -3.80 -7.36
N SER A 263 17.99 -4.20 -6.16
CA SER A 263 17.81 -5.60 -5.85
C SER A 263 16.48 -6.08 -6.41
N SER A 264 16.39 -7.36 -6.76
CA SER A 264 15.13 -7.93 -7.24
C SER A 264 14.87 -9.32 -6.72
N ILE A 265 13.57 -9.60 -6.55
CA ILE A 265 13.02 -10.91 -6.24
C ILE A 265 12.11 -11.29 -7.40
N THR A 266 12.39 -12.41 -8.05
CA THR A 266 11.67 -12.87 -9.22
C THR A 266 10.93 -14.17 -8.91
N MET A 267 9.62 -14.16 -9.16
CA MET A 267 8.73 -15.31 -9.05
C MET A 267 8.02 -15.56 -10.39
N ASN A 268 7.52 -16.77 -10.59
CA ASN A 268 6.57 -17.03 -11.67
C ASN A 268 5.32 -16.14 -11.50
N ALA A 269 4.77 -15.64 -12.60
CA ALA A 269 3.55 -14.83 -12.58
C ALA A 269 2.36 -15.61 -11.99
N VAL A 270 2.34 -16.92 -12.25
CA VAL A 270 1.41 -17.87 -11.66
C VAL A 270 2.24 -18.89 -10.88
N PRO A 271 2.58 -18.62 -9.61
CA PRO A 271 3.36 -19.56 -8.80
C PRO A 271 2.56 -20.84 -8.56
N THR A 272 3.28 -21.95 -8.52
CA THR A 272 2.79 -23.27 -8.09
C THR A 272 3.60 -23.73 -6.89
N LEU A 273 3.15 -24.80 -6.22
CA LEU A 273 3.91 -25.41 -5.13
C LEU A 273 5.33 -25.74 -5.61
N ASN A 274 6.33 -25.47 -4.76
CA ASN A 274 7.75 -25.64 -5.07
C ASN A 274 8.33 -24.74 -6.17
N SER A 275 7.55 -23.80 -6.73
CA SER A 275 8.08 -22.77 -7.63
C SER A 275 9.28 -22.07 -6.98
N GLU A 276 10.35 -21.93 -7.76
CA GLU A 276 11.56 -21.25 -7.34
C GLU A 276 11.32 -19.73 -7.26
N VAL A 277 11.93 -19.12 -6.25
CA VAL A 277 12.03 -17.67 -6.11
C VAL A 277 13.49 -17.31 -6.23
N SER A 278 13.82 -16.50 -7.23
CA SER A 278 15.20 -16.13 -7.56
C SER A 278 15.50 -14.69 -7.16
N PHE A 279 16.77 -14.43 -6.85
CA PHE A 279 17.24 -13.14 -6.37
C PHE A 279 18.26 -12.55 -7.33
N SER A 280 18.34 -11.22 -7.37
CA SER A 280 19.44 -10.53 -8.03
C SER A 280 20.79 -10.83 -7.38
N ALA A 281 21.88 -10.32 -7.98
CA ALA A 281 23.20 -10.38 -7.37
C ALA A 281 23.21 -9.86 -5.92
N PRO A 282 24.10 -10.38 -5.05
CA PRO A 282 24.25 -9.90 -3.68
C PRO A 282 24.49 -8.39 -3.61
N ILE A 283 23.92 -7.76 -2.59
CA ILE A 283 24.20 -6.36 -2.30
C ILE A 283 25.54 -6.31 -1.59
N ARG A 284 26.46 -5.47 -2.06
CA ARG A 284 27.74 -5.25 -1.40
C ARG A 284 27.91 -3.78 -1.09
N ILE A 285 28.30 -3.47 0.15
CA ILE A 285 28.69 -2.13 0.57
C ILE A 285 30.10 -2.24 1.14
N ALA A 286 31.05 -1.54 0.52
CA ALA A 286 32.41 -1.51 1.02
C ALA A 286 32.88 -0.06 1.15
N TYR A 287 33.55 0.25 2.25
CA TYR A 287 34.16 1.55 2.47
C TYR A 287 35.44 1.46 3.28
N GLN A 288 36.27 2.49 3.16
CA GLN A 288 37.47 2.68 3.94
C GLN A 288 37.56 4.14 4.41
N ILE A 289 37.74 4.34 5.71
CA ILE A 289 37.92 5.65 6.34
C ILE A 289 39.23 5.64 7.12
N VAL A 290 40.03 6.70 7.01
CA VAL A 290 41.35 6.81 7.68
C VAL A 290 41.37 7.98 8.66
N MET A 291 41.37 7.69 9.95
CA MET A 291 41.40 8.68 11.03
C MET A 291 42.77 8.67 11.73
N GLY A 292 43.71 9.46 11.22
CA GLY A 292 45.09 9.45 11.70
C GLY A 292 45.76 8.11 11.38
N THR A 293 46.15 7.35 12.40
CA THR A 293 46.73 6.01 12.25
C THR A 293 45.68 4.89 12.21
N LEU A 294 44.41 5.20 12.51
CA LEU A 294 43.33 4.22 12.51
C LEU A 294 42.70 4.10 11.13
N THR A 295 42.69 2.90 10.56
CA THR A 295 41.91 2.59 9.35
C THR A 295 40.69 1.79 9.75
N VAL A 296 39.51 2.28 9.36
CA VAL A 296 38.25 1.58 9.51
C VAL A 296 37.78 1.12 8.14
N THR A 297 37.59 -0.18 7.97
CA THR A 297 37.05 -0.80 6.76
C THR A 297 35.72 -1.46 7.06
N SER A 298 34.88 -1.54 6.04
CA SER A 298 33.72 -2.43 5.97
C SER A 298 33.72 -3.08 4.59
N ASP A 299 33.36 -4.36 4.56
CA ASP A 299 33.06 -5.10 3.34
C ASP A 299 31.83 -5.96 3.62
N MET A 300 30.68 -5.30 3.70
CA MET A 300 29.41 -5.94 3.97
C MET A 300 28.83 -6.53 2.68
N THR A 301 28.47 -7.81 2.74
CA THR A 301 27.69 -8.51 1.71
C THR A 301 26.36 -9.01 2.27
N VAL A 302 25.27 -8.75 1.55
CA VAL A 302 23.93 -9.28 1.83
C VAL A 302 23.54 -10.22 0.71
N THR A 303 23.36 -11.50 1.04
CA THR A 303 23.00 -12.55 0.08
C THR A 303 21.63 -13.10 0.43
N SER A 304 20.77 -13.26 -0.58
CA SER A 304 19.47 -13.93 -0.46
C SER A 304 19.49 -15.23 -1.26
N SER A 305 18.99 -16.32 -0.67
CA SER A 305 19.06 -17.67 -1.26
C SER A 305 17.86 -18.53 -0.86
N ASN A 306 17.77 -19.74 -1.42
CA ASN A 306 16.80 -20.77 -1.04
C ASN A 306 15.33 -20.33 -1.13
N GLY A 307 15.02 -19.47 -2.11
CA GLY A 307 13.69 -18.94 -2.33
C GLY A 307 12.73 -19.99 -2.89
N ARG A 308 11.62 -20.28 -2.20
CA ARG A 308 10.65 -21.27 -2.68
C ARG A 308 9.23 -21.04 -2.19
N VAL A 309 8.26 -21.33 -3.06
CA VAL A 309 6.84 -21.43 -2.69
C VAL A 309 6.58 -22.70 -1.89
N LEU A 310 6.07 -22.52 -0.67
CA LEU A 310 5.85 -23.58 0.32
C LEU A 310 4.43 -24.10 0.34
N ALA A 311 3.43 -23.22 0.16
CA ALA A 311 2.03 -23.58 0.26
C ALA A 311 1.12 -22.50 -0.35
N PHE A 312 -0.15 -22.86 -0.48
CA PHE A 312 -1.25 -21.93 -0.65
C PHE A 312 -2.22 -22.12 0.51
N GLU A 313 -2.45 -21.08 1.30
CA GLU A 313 -3.26 -21.17 2.51
C GLU A 313 -4.03 -19.87 2.76
N ASP A 314 -5.15 -19.98 3.46
CA ASP A 314 -5.94 -18.83 3.88
C ASP A 314 -5.26 -18.15 5.09
N VAL A 315 -5.25 -16.82 5.09
CA VAL A 315 -4.57 -16.02 6.12
C VAL A 315 -5.54 -15.01 6.72
N GLN A 316 -5.69 -15.06 8.04
CA GLN A 316 -6.42 -14.08 8.82
C GLN A 316 -5.46 -13.02 9.39
N THR A 317 -5.82 -11.75 9.23
CA THR A 317 -5.10 -10.61 9.81
C THR A 317 -6.10 -9.60 10.36
N PRO A 318 -5.68 -8.60 11.16
CA PRO A 318 -6.56 -7.50 11.53
C PRO A 318 -7.08 -6.70 10.31
N GLY A 319 -6.30 -6.65 9.22
CA GLY A 319 -6.70 -6.02 7.97
C GLY A 319 -7.68 -6.82 7.10
N GLY A 320 -8.06 -8.03 7.51
CA GLY A 320 -9.05 -8.86 6.81
C GLY A 320 -8.68 -10.34 6.68
N ALA A 321 -9.60 -11.08 6.06
CA ALA A 321 -9.45 -12.49 5.68
C ALA A 321 -9.00 -12.58 4.22
N PHE A 322 -7.91 -13.29 3.96
CA PHE A 322 -7.34 -13.45 2.62
C PHE A 322 -7.29 -14.91 2.23
N THR A 323 -7.98 -15.26 1.15
CA THR A 323 -8.02 -16.65 0.66
C THR A 323 -6.88 -16.95 -0.30
N ASN A 324 -6.41 -18.19 -0.29
CA ASN A 324 -5.44 -18.71 -1.23
C ASN A 324 -4.17 -17.85 -1.33
N CYS A 325 -3.60 -17.44 -0.18
CA CYS A 325 -2.37 -16.67 -0.15
C CYS A 325 -1.19 -17.56 -0.55
N VAL A 326 -0.28 -17.04 -1.37
CA VAL A 326 0.98 -17.72 -1.64
C VAL A 326 1.90 -17.57 -0.44
N LYS A 327 2.27 -18.69 0.16
CA LYS A 327 3.28 -18.78 1.20
C LYS A 327 4.61 -19.16 0.57
N TRP A 328 5.64 -18.37 0.80
CA TRP A 328 6.98 -18.66 0.32
C TRP A 328 8.03 -18.22 1.33
N SER A 329 9.21 -18.81 1.26
CA SER A 329 10.30 -18.48 2.17
C SER A 329 11.63 -18.34 1.44
N TYR A 330 12.59 -17.71 2.10
CA TYR A 330 13.97 -17.60 1.66
C TYR A 330 14.89 -17.30 2.84
N HIS A 331 16.18 -17.44 2.61
CA HIS A 331 17.23 -17.23 3.59
C HIS A 331 18.04 -15.98 3.25
N ILE A 332 18.40 -15.18 4.25
CA ILE A 332 19.33 -14.05 4.13
C ILE A 332 20.56 -14.30 4.98
N LYS A 333 21.73 -14.12 4.36
CA LYS A 333 23.02 -14.02 5.06
C LYS A 333 23.59 -12.61 4.91
N ARG A 334 24.01 -12.02 6.03
CA ARG A 334 24.71 -10.73 6.13
C ARG A 334 26.09 -10.99 6.72
N GLU A 335 27.14 -10.55 6.04
CA GLU A 335 28.53 -10.77 6.46
C GLU A 335 29.33 -9.49 6.22
N ASP A 336 30.04 -8.98 7.24
CA ASP A 336 31.02 -7.90 7.10
C ASP A 336 32.41 -8.43 7.46
N LYS A 337 33.38 -8.21 6.57
CA LYS A 337 34.80 -8.61 6.73
C LYS A 337 35.72 -7.45 7.08
N GLY A 338 35.16 -6.29 7.40
CA GLY A 338 35.88 -5.09 7.79
C GLY A 338 36.44 -5.15 9.20
N THR A 339 36.80 -3.97 9.72
CA THR A 339 37.38 -3.79 11.05
C THR A 339 36.46 -4.28 12.17
N ALA A 340 35.14 -4.21 11.98
CA ALA A 340 34.12 -4.69 12.92
C ALA A 340 33.37 -5.88 12.31
N ALA A 341 34.08 -6.98 12.08
CA ALA A 341 33.53 -8.15 11.39
C ALA A 341 32.34 -8.76 12.14
N PHE A 342 31.30 -9.13 11.39
CA PHE A 342 30.13 -9.82 11.91
C PHE A 342 29.52 -10.74 10.85
N SER A 343 28.73 -11.72 11.31
CA SER A 343 27.88 -12.53 10.45
C SER A 343 26.52 -12.73 11.12
N ALA A 344 25.46 -12.55 10.36
CA ALA A 344 24.09 -12.74 10.81
C ALA A 344 23.28 -13.43 9.72
N GLU A 345 22.43 -14.35 10.13
CA GLU A 345 21.57 -15.11 9.25
C GLU A 345 20.11 -15.01 9.70
N GLU A 346 19.20 -15.11 8.73
CA GLU A 346 17.78 -14.92 8.97
C GLU A 346 16.95 -15.70 7.94
N ASP A 347 15.96 -16.44 8.43
CA ASP A 347 14.96 -17.10 7.60
C ASP A 347 13.68 -16.26 7.57
N ILE A 348 13.20 -16.00 6.36
CA ILE A 348 12.05 -15.14 6.11
C ILE A 348 10.95 -15.95 5.45
N THR A 349 9.76 -15.95 6.06
CA THR A 349 8.53 -16.52 5.49
C THR A 349 7.53 -15.41 5.23
N LEU A 350 6.91 -15.44 4.06
CA LEU A 350 6.03 -14.41 3.55
C LEU A 350 4.72 -15.00 3.06
N TRP A 351 3.64 -14.25 3.26
CA TRP A 351 2.32 -14.55 2.72
C TRP A 351 1.86 -13.38 1.88
N TYR A 352 1.55 -13.65 0.62
CA TYR A 352 1.05 -12.66 -0.30
C TYR A 352 -0.34 -13.05 -0.79
N ALA A 353 -1.27 -12.09 -0.81
CA ALA A 353 -2.61 -12.24 -1.34
C ALA A 353 -2.73 -11.58 -2.73
N LYS A 354 -3.60 -12.12 -3.58
CA LYS A 354 -3.87 -11.57 -4.92
C LYS A 354 -4.41 -10.14 -4.84
N GLY A 355 -3.87 -9.25 -5.66
CA GLY A 355 -4.27 -7.84 -5.73
C GLY A 355 -3.88 -6.97 -4.52
N ILE A 356 -3.36 -7.58 -3.46
CA ILE A 356 -2.95 -6.91 -2.21
C ILE A 356 -1.43 -6.95 -2.07
N GLY A 357 -0.80 -8.09 -2.37
CA GLY A 357 0.61 -8.33 -2.05
C GLY A 357 0.78 -8.83 -0.63
N LEU A 358 1.79 -8.35 0.09
CA LEU A 358 2.13 -8.82 1.43
C LEU A 358 0.94 -8.69 2.40
N VAL A 359 0.57 -9.77 3.09
CA VAL A 359 -0.42 -9.74 4.18
C VAL A 359 0.19 -10.12 5.52
N LYS A 360 1.27 -10.91 5.50
CA LYS A 360 2.00 -11.34 6.70
C LYS A 360 3.45 -11.67 6.35
N SER A 361 4.37 -11.39 7.26
CA SER A 361 5.73 -11.93 7.24
C SER A 361 6.16 -12.40 8.62
N ILE A 362 7.02 -13.41 8.65
CA ILE A 362 7.74 -13.84 9.84
C ILE A 362 9.22 -13.92 9.47
N SER A 363 10.05 -13.26 10.25
CA SER A 363 11.49 -13.18 10.09
C SER A 363 12.13 -13.74 11.34
N THR A 364 12.97 -14.76 11.25
CA THR A 364 13.64 -15.37 12.40
C THR A 364 15.13 -15.38 12.18
N GLY A 365 15.86 -14.70 13.05
CA GLY A 365 17.32 -14.70 13.03
C GLY A 365 17.90 -14.70 14.44
N ASN A 366 19.20 -14.44 14.55
CA ASN A 366 19.93 -14.49 15.81
C ASN A 366 19.40 -13.50 16.88
N SER A 367 18.79 -12.40 16.45
CA SER A 367 18.21 -11.36 17.31
C SER A 367 16.75 -11.63 17.73
N GLY A 368 16.18 -12.77 17.32
CA GLY A 368 14.82 -13.18 17.62
C GLY A 368 13.90 -13.15 16.41
N THR A 369 12.60 -13.19 16.69
CA THR A 369 11.55 -13.23 15.67
C THR A 369 10.90 -11.86 15.52
N THR A 370 10.74 -11.43 14.28
CA THR A 370 9.92 -10.28 13.91
C THR A 370 8.74 -10.74 13.08
N THR A 371 7.54 -10.25 13.43
CA THR A 371 6.31 -10.52 12.70
C THR A 371 5.75 -9.22 12.16
N THR A 372 5.46 -9.20 10.86
CA THR A 372 4.69 -8.12 10.22
C THR A 372 3.32 -8.64 9.85
N VAL A 373 2.28 -7.85 10.15
CA VAL A 373 0.90 -8.15 9.74
C VAL A 373 0.25 -6.94 9.08
N LEU A 374 -0.56 -7.20 8.07
CA LEU A 374 -1.49 -6.21 7.53
C LEU A 374 -2.58 -5.94 8.56
N THR A 375 -2.69 -4.67 8.94
CA THR A 375 -3.60 -4.21 9.99
C THR A 375 -4.84 -3.53 9.45
N ASP A 376 -4.76 -2.93 8.26
CA ASP A 376 -5.90 -2.23 7.65
C ASP A 376 -5.70 -2.07 6.13
N VAL A 377 -6.82 -1.98 5.41
CA VAL A 377 -6.88 -1.67 3.98
C VAL A 377 -7.83 -0.48 3.80
N LYS A 378 -7.26 0.70 3.58
CA LYS A 378 -8.03 1.94 3.48
C LYS A 378 -8.16 2.40 2.04
N ASN A 379 -9.30 2.97 1.69
CA ASN A 379 -9.39 3.79 0.49
C ASN A 379 -8.55 5.05 0.68
N LYS A 380 -7.82 5.45 -0.36
CA LYS A 380 -7.19 6.76 -0.42
C LYS A 380 -8.30 7.81 -0.37
N VAL A 381 -8.21 8.70 0.59
CA VAL A 381 -9.01 9.92 0.61
C VAL A 381 -8.23 10.93 -0.23
N ASP A 382 -8.80 11.32 -1.37
CA ASP A 382 -8.23 12.35 -2.25
C ASP A 382 -8.17 13.72 -1.57
#